data_AF-A0A5J4QUQ4-F1
#
_entry.id   AF-A0A5J4QUQ4-F1
#
_cell.length_a   1.000
_cell.length_b   1.000
_cell.length_c   1.000
_cell.angle_alpha   90.00
_cell.angle_beta   90.00
_cell.angle_gamma   90.00
#
_symmetry.space_group_name_H-M   'P 1'
#
loop_
_entity.id
_entity.type
_entity.pdbx_description
1 polymer ?
#
loop_
_entity_poly.entity_id
_entity_poly.type
_entity_poly.pdbx_seq_one_letter_code
_entity_poly.pdbx_strand_id
1 'polypeptide(L)'
;MLHLGNSMRYIRMWVQKNYCRIRIAVDGFGKRCISFVCGNRSTETGLKLWEEIKDIPVSFYCWDYWKSYEAFIPPEKHLQTKAETFTTCCAFSKYSF
;
A
#
# COMPACT_ATOMS: atom_id res chain seq x y z
N MET A 1 -54.96 -29.00 19.66
CA MET A 1 -54.09 -28.96 18.45
C MET A 1 -53.59 -27.52 18.32
N LEU A 2 -52.45 -27.19 18.93
CA LEU A 2 -51.86 -25.84 18.85
C LEU A 2 -50.64 -25.91 17.93
N HIS A 3 -50.74 -25.34 16.73
CA HIS A 3 -49.61 -25.15 15.84
C HIS A 3 -48.78 -23.97 16.36
N LEU A 4 -47.65 -24.27 17.01
CA LEU A 4 -46.58 -23.31 17.26
C LEU A 4 -45.94 -22.96 15.91
N GLY A 5 -46.31 -21.80 15.38
CA GLY A 5 -45.64 -21.22 14.21
C GLY A 5 -44.18 -20.90 14.56
N ASN A 6 -43.24 -21.61 13.96
CA ASN A 6 -41.82 -21.33 14.11
C ASN A 6 -41.49 -20.00 13.43
N SER A 7 -41.24 -18.96 14.22
CA SER A 7 -40.73 -17.67 13.74
C SER A 7 -39.31 -17.86 13.20
N MET A 8 -39.14 -17.67 11.90
CA MET A 8 -37.85 -17.79 11.23
C MET A 8 -36.97 -16.59 11.63
N ARG A 9 -35.96 -16.85 12.46
CA ARG A 9 -35.07 -15.83 13.03
C ARG A 9 -33.84 -15.66 12.12
N TYR A 10 -33.83 -14.62 11.30
CA TYR A 10 -32.69 -14.29 10.43
C TYR A 10 -31.62 -13.54 11.23
N ILE A 11 -30.40 -14.07 11.26
CA ILE A 11 -29.22 -13.45 11.88
C ILE A 11 -28.43 -12.78 10.75
N ARG A 12 -28.27 -11.45 10.78
CA ARG A 12 -27.35 -10.76 9.87
C ARG A 12 -25.90 -11.07 10.26
N MET A 13 -25.29 -12.03 9.59
CA MET A 13 -23.86 -12.28 9.71
C MET A 13 -23.09 -11.28 8.85
N TRP A 14 -22.37 -10.35 9.49
CA TRP A 14 -21.43 -9.48 8.79
C TRP A 14 -20.14 -10.25 8.52
N VAL A 15 -19.90 -10.62 7.26
CA VAL A 15 -18.61 -11.19 6.85
C VAL A 15 -17.63 -10.05 6.63
N GLN A 16 -16.64 -9.94 7.50
CA GLN A 16 -15.56 -8.98 7.35
C GLN A 16 -14.62 -9.46 6.23
N LYS A 17 -14.63 -8.78 5.08
CA LYS A 17 -13.74 -9.12 3.96
C LYS A 17 -12.32 -8.67 4.29
N ASN A 18 -11.42 -9.63 4.48
CA ASN A 18 -9.99 -9.38 4.65
C ASN A 18 -9.36 -9.08 3.29
N TYR A 19 -9.38 -7.80 2.88
CA TYR A 19 -8.71 -7.35 1.66
C TYR A 19 -7.19 -7.28 1.89
N CYS A 20 -6.41 -8.17 1.25
CA CYS A 20 -4.97 -7.99 1.11
C CYS A 20 -4.70 -7.01 -0.03
N ARG A 21 -3.89 -5.99 0.24
CA ARG A 21 -3.38 -5.06 -0.75
C ARG A 21 -1.91 -5.35 -0.97
N ILE A 22 -1.50 -5.35 -2.22
CA ILE A 22 -0.12 -5.45 -2.62
C ILE A 22 0.40 -4.01 -2.81
N ARG A 23 1.51 -3.68 -2.15
CA ARG A 23 2.30 -2.49 -2.42
C ARG A 23 3.54 -2.95 -3.18
N ILE A 24 3.87 -2.28 -4.27
CA ILE A 24 4.98 -2.65 -5.14
C ILE A 24 5.92 -1.44 -5.24
N ALA A 25 7.21 -1.72 -5.07
CA ALA A 25 8.31 -0.81 -5.33
C ALA A 25 8.82 -1.07 -6.76
N VAL A 26 8.77 -0.06 -7.62
CA VAL A 26 9.18 -0.17 -9.03
C VAL A 26 10.27 0.83 -9.38
N ASP A 27 11.22 0.37 -10.19
CA ASP A 27 12.18 1.22 -10.90
C ASP A 27 11.44 1.89 -12.06
N GLY A 28 11.19 3.20 -11.96
CA GLY A 28 10.44 3.95 -12.98
C GLY A 28 11.16 4.00 -14.33
N PHE A 29 12.50 3.98 -14.32
CA PHE A 29 13.31 4.00 -15.53
C PHE A 29 13.52 2.60 -16.10
N GLY A 30 13.99 1.67 -15.25
CA GLY A 30 14.27 0.30 -15.66
C GLY A 30 13.01 -0.54 -15.93
N LYS A 31 11.83 -0.06 -15.53
CA LYS A 31 10.53 -0.76 -15.63
C LYS A 31 10.56 -2.14 -14.96
N ARG A 32 11.22 -2.24 -13.80
CA ARG A 32 11.36 -3.50 -13.04
C ARG A 32 10.75 -3.39 -11.66
N CYS A 33 10.19 -4.49 -11.17
CA CYS A 33 9.83 -4.65 -9.78
C CYS A 33 11.10 -4.81 -8.94
N ILE A 34 11.24 -3.98 -7.90
CA ILE A 34 12.35 -4.05 -6.94
C ILE A 34 11.94 -4.92 -5.74
N SER A 35 10.77 -4.63 -5.17
CA SER A 35 10.20 -5.43 -4.08
C SER A 35 8.68 -5.24 -3.99
N PHE A 36 8.02 -6.07 -3.20
CA PHE A 36 6.60 -5.96 -2.90
C PHE A 36 6.27 -6.47 -1.49
N VAL A 37 5.19 -5.95 -0.92
CA VAL A 37 4.61 -6.45 0.33
C VAL A 37 3.10 -6.61 0.18
N CYS A 38 2.53 -7.71 0.68
CA CYS A 38 1.08 -7.85 0.83
C CYS A 38 0.70 -7.57 2.28
N GLY A 39 -0.34 -6.77 2.47
CA GLY A 39 -0.88 -6.52 3.79
C GLY A 39 -2.08 -5.59 3.75
N ASN A 40 -2.26 -4.83 4.82
CA ASN A 40 -3.37 -3.90 4.96
C ASN A 40 -2.90 -2.45 4.69
N ARG A 41 -3.78 -1.46 4.95
CA ARG A 41 -3.46 -0.04 4.77
C ARG A 41 -2.63 0.57 5.92
N SER A 42 -2.12 -0.25 6.83
CA SER A 42 -1.33 0.25 7.97
C SER A 42 0.01 0.84 7.51
N THR A 43 0.51 1.73 8.35
CA THR A 43 1.89 2.23 8.31
C THR A 43 2.89 1.09 8.44
N GLU A 44 2.62 0.10 9.30
CA GLU A 44 3.49 -1.06 9.53
C GLU A 44 3.75 -1.87 8.25
N THR A 45 2.71 -2.12 7.46
CA THR A 45 2.88 -2.78 6.17
C THR A 45 3.72 -1.93 5.21
N GLY A 46 3.64 -0.60 5.28
CA GLY A 46 4.43 0.31 4.45
C GLY A 46 5.90 0.37 4.86
N LEU A 47 6.15 0.34 6.17
CA LEU A 47 7.48 0.30 6.76
C LEU A 47 8.26 -0.95 6.34
N LYS A 48 7.60 -2.12 6.27
CA LYS A 48 8.24 -3.35 5.78
C LYS A 48 8.84 -3.17 4.38
N LEU A 49 8.10 -2.52 3.48
CA LEU A 49 8.60 -2.21 2.14
C LEU A 49 9.71 -1.16 2.17
N TRP A 50 9.57 -0.13 3.02
CA TRP A 50 10.58 0.93 3.17
C TRP A 50 11.93 0.39 3.63
N GLU A 51 11.95 -0.49 4.64
CA GLU A 51 13.18 -1.08 5.16
C GLU A 51 13.97 -1.86 4.11
N GLU A 52 13.30 -2.42 3.10
CA GLU A 52 13.96 -3.14 2.01
C GLU A 52 14.54 -2.22 0.92
N ILE A 53 14.01 -1.00 0.77
CA ILE A 53 14.30 -0.11 -0.36
C ILE A 53 15.01 1.20 0.02
N LYS A 54 15.10 1.53 1.32
CA LYS A 54 15.63 2.80 1.82
C LYS A 54 17.11 3.04 1.50
N ASP A 55 17.87 1.95 1.37
CA ASP A 55 19.32 1.97 1.12
C ASP A 55 19.66 1.92 -0.38
N ILE A 56 18.64 1.86 -1.24
CA ILE A 56 18.84 1.89 -2.69
C ILE A 56 19.21 3.32 -3.10
N PRO A 57 20.32 3.53 -3.82
CA PRO A 57 20.71 4.85 -4.28
C PRO A 57 19.74 5.34 -5.35
N VAL A 58 18.88 6.29 -4.97
CA VAL A 58 17.87 6.95 -5.82
C VAL A 58 17.82 8.44 -5.50
N SER A 59 17.42 9.26 -6.46
CA SER A 59 17.26 10.71 -6.25
C SER A 59 16.05 11.01 -5.39
N PHE A 60 14.93 10.34 -5.67
CA PHE A 60 13.69 10.51 -4.94
C PHE A 60 12.79 9.29 -5.07
N TYR A 61 11.84 9.25 -4.15
CA TYR A 61 10.77 8.28 -4.02
C TYR A 61 9.45 8.96 -4.39
N CYS A 62 8.79 8.47 -5.43
CA CYS A 62 7.43 8.82 -5.77
C CYS A 62 6.45 7.91 -5.04
N TRP A 63 5.66 8.48 -4.13
CA TRP A 63 4.59 7.78 -3.45
C TRP A 63 3.28 8.53 -3.63
N ASP A 64 2.16 7.83 -3.44
CA ASP A 64 0.85 8.46 -3.44
C ASP A 64 0.70 9.39 -2.21
N TYR A 65 -0.35 10.23 -2.22
CA TYR A 65 -0.67 11.20 -1.16
C TYR A 65 -1.10 10.56 0.18
N TRP A 66 -0.70 9.32 0.45
CA TRP A 66 -1.08 8.62 1.66
C TRP A 66 -0.25 9.09 2.86
N LYS A 67 -0.94 9.74 3.80
CA LYS A 67 -0.37 10.36 5.00
C LYS A 67 0.60 9.48 5.80
N SER A 68 0.44 8.15 5.80
CA SER A 68 1.35 7.29 6.57
C SER A 68 2.78 7.28 6.05
N TYR A 69 3.03 7.71 4.82
CA TYR A 69 4.37 7.74 4.24
C TYR A 69 5.20 8.90 4.76
N GLU A 70 4.56 10.01 5.13
CA GLU A 70 5.21 11.13 5.82
C GLU A 70 5.81 10.71 7.18
N ALA A 71 5.36 9.59 7.76
CA ALA A 71 5.86 9.12 9.04
C ALA A 71 7.27 8.51 8.96
N PHE A 72 7.74 8.10 7.78
CA PHE A 72 9.01 7.36 7.66
C PHE A 72 9.85 7.67 6.42
N ILE A 73 9.30 8.36 5.42
CA ILE A 73 10.07 8.81 4.26
C ILE A 73 10.61 10.21 4.55
N PRO A 74 11.93 10.44 4.42
CA PRO A 74 12.50 11.78 4.55
C PRO A 74 11.86 12.75 3.55
N PRO A 75 11.43 13.95 3.97
CA PRO A 75 10.73 14.91 3.11
C PRO A 75 11.58 15.33 1.90
N GLU A 76 12.91 15.39 2.05
CA GLU A 76 13.87 15.72 0.99
C GLU A 76 13.87 14.71 -0.16
N LYS A 77 13.54 13.45 0.13
CA LYS A 77 13.49 12.38 -0.87
C LYS A 77 12.06 12.04 -1.31
N HIS A 78 11.06 12.74 -0.77
CA HIS A 78 9.66 12.42 -1.01
C HIS A 78 9.08 13.34 -2.08
N LEU A 79 8.80 12.76 -3.25
CA LEU A 79 8.11 13.46 -4.33
C LEU A 79 6.66 12.96 -4.41
N GLN A 80 5.71 13.77 -3.92
CA GLN A 80 4.28 13.45 -4.04
C GLN A 80 3.75 13.85 -5.42
N THR A 81 3.75 12.91 -6.36
CA THR A 81 3.08 13.13 -7.66
C THR A 81 2.26 11.91 -8.04
N LYS A 82 1.07 12.18 -8.59
CA LYS A 82 0.23 11.14 -9.22
C LYS A 82 0.69 10.80 -10.63
N ALA A 83 1.41 11.72 -11.29
CA ALA A 83 1.87 11.56 -12.67
C ALA A 83 2.90 10.43 -12.81
N GLU A 84 3.69 10.18 -11.76
CA GLU A 84 4.72 9.14 -11.76
C GLU A 84 4.32 7.86 -10.99
N THR A 85 3.15 7.87 -10.32
CA THR A 85 2.58 6.69 -9.66
C THR A 85 1.49 6.05 -10.52
N PHE A 86 1.89 5.12 -11.40
CA PHE A 86 0.98 4.43 -12.31
C PHE A 86 0.01 3.44 -11.62
N THR A 87 0.26 3.08 -10.38
CA THR A 87 -0.57 2.22 -9.51
C THR A 87 -0.20 2.57 -8.07
N THR A 88 -0.97 2.16 -7.05
CA THR A 88 -0.70 2.32 -5.60
C THR A 88 0.69 1.77 -5.19
N CYS A 89 1.76 2.44 -5.62
CA CYS A 89 3.11 1.93 -5.77
C CYS A 89 4.10 3.03 -5.39
N CYS A 90 5.28 2.62 -4.93
CA CYS A 90 6.45 3.48 -4.86
C CYS A 90 7.11 3.40 -6.23
N ALA A 91 7.28 4.52 -6.93
CA ALA A 91 8.16 4.58 -8.10
C ALA A 91 9.45 5.31 -7.69
N PHE A 92 10.61 4.81 -8.12
CA PHE A 92 11.88 5.54 -7.93
C PHE A 92 12.36 6.09 -9.27
N SER A 93 12.93 7.28 -9.25
CA SER A 93 13.70 7.83 -10.37
C SER A 93 15.18 7.89 -9.98
N LYS A 94 16.01 7.14 -10.71
CA LYS A 94 17.47 7.34 -10.83
C LYS A 94 17.63 8.44 -11.90
N TYR A 95 18.24 9.61 -11.72
CA TYR A 95 19.56 10.00 -11.19
C TYR A 95 19.54 11.51 -10.81
N SER A 96 20.55 12.01 -10.08
CA SER A 96 21.06 13.38 -10.26
C SER A 96 22.55 13.23 -10.53
N PHE A 97 23.01 13.87 -11.61
CA PHE A 97 24.39 13.85 -12.09
C PHE A 97 25.37 14.42 -11.07
#